data_AF-A0A5S3REU7-F1
#
_entry.id   AF-A0A5S3REU7-F1
#
_cell.length_a   1.000
_cell.length_b   1.000
_cell.length_c   1.000
_cell.angle_alpha   90.00
_cell.angle_beta   90.00
_cell.angle_gamma   90.00
#
_symmetry.space_group_name_H-M   'P 1'
#
loop_
_entity.id
_entity.type
_entity.pdbx_description
1 polymer ?
#
loop_
_entity_poly.entity_id
_entity_poly.type
_entity_poly.pdbx_seq_one_letter_code
_entity_poly.pdbx_strand_id
1 'polypeptide(L)'
;MRKLSLRLNSLKLSSLIVSATLLSACQYTPVPRGEPEKLYDFDHKVHYEQTTYNDDHFRLAIKPDSYAHFRQQSVFLLRHAKRLCQGSNPQLTLLGGVQGFDKMPLEPRPYQNDLTVDVKCVAK
;
A
#
# COMPACT_ATOMS: atom_id res chain seq x y z
N MET A 1 17.88 8.35 -59.57
CA MET A 1 16.63 8.22 -58.78
C MET A 1 16.92 7.43 -57.50
N ARG A 2 17.17 8.10 -56.36
CA ARG A 2 17.62 7.49 -55.07
C ARG A 2 16.73 7.92 -53.87
N LYS A 3 15.44 8.15 -54.08
CA LYS A 3 14.52 8.72 -53.06
C LYS A 3 13.61 7.69 -52.36
N LEU A 4 13.54 6.45 -52.83
CA LEU A 4 12.54 5.46 -52.36
C LEU A 4 12.99 4.67 -51.10
N SER A 5 14.27 4.34 -50.98
CA SER A 5 14.81 3.53 -49.86
C SER A 5 14.84 4.27 -48.51
N LEU A 6 15.07 5.59 -48.51
CA LEU A 6 15.11 6.40 -47.28
C LEU A 6 13.74 6.54 -46.59
N ARG A 7 12.64 6.51 -47.34
CA ARG A 7 11.27 6.67 -46.79
C ARG A 7 10.79 5.45 -46.01
N LEU A 8 11.24 4.24 -46.39
CA LEU A 8 10.80 3.01 -45.73
C LEU A 8 11.42 2.88 -44.32
N ASN A 9 12.67 3.34 -44.15
CA ASN A 9 13.33 3.40 -42.84
C ASN A 9 12.73 4.49 -41.93
N SER A 10 12.31 5.64 -42.49
CA SER A 10 11.69 6.69 -41.68
C SER A 10 10.29 6.30 -41.17
N LEU A 11 9.50 5.56 -41.95
CA LEU A 11 8.19 5.03 -41.52
C LEU A 11 8.32 3.97 -40.42
N LYS A 12 9.30 3.05 -40.53
CA LYS A 12 9.58 2.06 -39.48
C LYS A 12 10.08 2.71 -38.19
N LEU A 13 10.94 3.73 -38.30
CA LEU A 13 11.42 4.48 -37.14
C LEU A 13 10.31 5.30 -36.47
N SER A 14 9.42 5.91 -37.26
CA SER A 14 8.23 6.63 -36.74
C SER A 14 7.29 5.70 -35.97
N SER A 15 7.06 4.48 -36.46
CA SER A 15 6.21 3.48 -35.79
C SER A 15 6.80 3.03 -34.44
N LEU A 16 8.13 2.90 -34.37
CA LEU A 16 8.84 2.54 -33.14
C LEU A 16 8.78 3.65 -32.07
N ILE A 17 8.84 4.91 -32.49
CA ILE A 17 8.74 6.07 -31.58
C ILE A 17 7.33 6.19 -31.01
N VAL A 18 6.29 5.98 -31.83
CA VAL A 18 4.88 6.02 -31.38
C VAL A 18 4.55 4.89 -30.42
N SER A 19 5.13 3.70 -30.61
CA SER A 19 4.94 2.59 -29.68
C SER A 19 5.66 2.79 -28.35
N ALA A 20 6.82 3.46 -28.35
CA ALA A 20 7.54 3.82 -27.12
C ALA A 20 6.81 4.89 -26.28
N THR A 21 6.12 5.86 -26.90
CA THR A 21 5.40 6.90 -26.16
C THR A 21 4.10 6.40 -25.53
N LEU A 22 3.44 5.39 -26.12
CA LEU A 22 2.23 4.76 -25.54
C LEU A 22 2.51 4.00 -24.24
N LEU A 23 3.76 3.57 -24.00
CA LEU A 23 4.15 2.85 -22.77
C LEU A 23 4.34 3.77 -21.56
N SER A 24 4.40 5.10 -21.75
CA SER A 24 4.54 6.06 -20.65
C SER A 24 3.24 6.35 -19.89
N ALA A 25 2.11 5.74 -20.27
CA ALA A 25 0.81 6.00 -19.64
C ALA A 25 0.66 5.40 -18.22
N CYS A 26 1.55 4.50 -17.82
CA CYS A 26 1.56 3.90 -16.48
C CYS A 26 2.56 4.62 -15.56
N GLN A 27 2.35 5.91 -15.29
CA GLN A 27 3.10 6.61 -14.24
C GLN A 27 2.32 6.57 -12.93
N TYR A 28 2.90 5.91 -11.92
CA TYR A 28 2.39 5.99 -10.55
C TYR A 28 2.58 7.43 -10.04
N THR A 29 1.50 8.04 -9.58
CA THR A 29 1.53 9.33 -8.91
C THR A 29 1.55 9.09 -7.40
N PRO A 30 2.63 9.47 -6.70
CA PRO A 30 2.68 9.30 -5.25
C PRO A 30 1.54 10.07 -4.57
N VAL A 31 0.90 9.45 -3.59
CA VAL A 31 -0.10 10.11 -2.76
C VAL A 31 0.58 11.22 -1.94
N PRO A 32 0.00 12.44 -1.85
CA PRO A 32 0.55 13.51 -1.03
C PRO A 32 0.73 13.10 0.44
N ARG A 33 1.75 13.64 1.11
CA ARG A 33 1.93 13.43 2.56
C ARG A 33 0.70 13.94 3.32
N GLY A 34 0.26 13.18 4.31
CA GLY A 34 -0.94 13.46 5.08
C GLY A 34 -2.25 12.91 4.48
N GLU A 35 -2.24 12.42 3.24
CA GLU A 35 -3.39 11.76 2.62
C GLU A 35 -3.32 10.23 2.75
N PRO A 36 -4.47 9.54 2.89
CA PRO A 36 -4.50 8.08 2.97
C PRO A 36 -4.32 7.43 1.59
N GLU A 37 -3.32 6.56 1.48
CA GLU A 37 -3.13 5.67 0.34
C GLU A 37 -3.74 4.29 0.61
N LYS A 38 -4.60 3.80 -0.30
CA LYS A 38 -5.18 2.46 -0.22
C LYS A 38 -4.21 1.43 -0.78
N LEU A 39 -3.83 0.47 0.05
CA LEU A 39 -2.83 -0.53 -0.24
C LEU A 39 -3.34 -1.95 0.05
N TYR A 40 -2.63 -2.92 -0.51
CA TYR A 40 -2.96 -4.33 -0.36
C TYR A 40 -1.68 -5.17 -0.22
N ASP A 41 -1.61 -5.97 0.84
CA ASP A 41 -0.59 -7.02 0.98
C ASP A 41 -1.08 -8.28 0.28
N PHE A 42 -0.47 -8.58 -0.87
CA PHE A 42 -0.83 -9.74 -1.68
C PHE A 42 -0.52 -11.08 -1.00
N ASP A 43 0.56 -11.15 -0.22
CA ASP A 43 1.01 -12.40 0.39
C ASP A 43 0.06 -12.85 1.51
N HIS A 44 -0.42 -11.89 2.31
CA HIS A 44 -1.29 -12.15 3.46
C HIS A 44 -2.74 -11.72 3.26
N LYS A 45 -3.07 -11.22 2.06
CA LYS A 45 -4.40 -10.75 1.65
C LYS A 45 -4.98 -9.69 2.58
N VAL A 46 -4.17 -8.71 2.98
CA VAL A 46 -4.56 -7.66 3.92
C VAL A 46 -4.80 -6.35 3.18
N HIS A 47 -6.02 -5.81 3.27
CA HIS A 47 -6.34 -4.45 2.82
C HIS A 47 -6.05 -3.45 3.94
N TYR A 48 -5.38 -2.36 3.61
CA TYR A 48 -5.07 -1.30 4.57
C TYR A 48 -4.97 0.06 3.90
N GLU A 49 -5.14 1.10 4.69
CA GLU A 49 -4.78 2.47 4.32
C GLU A 49 -3.53 2.89 5.08
N GLN A 50 -2.62 3.58 4.39
CA GLN A 50 -1.44 4.18 4.98
C GLN A 50 -1.44 5.69 4.72
N THR A 51 -1.33 6.47 5.79
CA THR A 51 -1.03 7.90 5.69
C THR A 51 0.41 8.12 6.11
N THR A 52 1.22 8.67 5.22
CA THR A 52 2.60 9.07 5.52
C THR A 52 2.62 10.55 5.91
N TYR A 53 2.88 10.87 7.18
CA TYR A 53 3.03 12.26 7.62
C TYR A 53 4.46 12.77 7.36
N ASN A 54 5.44 11.94 7.70
CA ASN A 54 6.86 12.15 7.41
C ASN A 54 7.58 10.78 7.47
N ASP A 55 8.91 10.80 7.37
CA ASP A 55 9.71 9.58 7.25
C ASP A 55 9.76 8.75 8.55
N ASP A 56 9.35 9.33 9.69
CA ASP A 56 9.32 8.68 11.00
C ASP A 56 7.90 8.58 11.60
N HIS A 57 6.86 8.99 10.88
CA HIS A 57 5.49 9.05 11.41
C HIS A 57 4.45 8.68 10.35
N PHE A 58 3.70 7.63 10.66
CA PHE A 58 2.72 7.02 9.77
C PHE A 58 1.44 6.70 10.54
N ARG A 59 0.32 6.67 9.84
CA ARG A 59 -0.94 6.07 10.32
C ARG A 59 -1.30 4.88 9.44
N LEU A 60 -1.65 3.78 10.08
CA LEU A 60 -2.13 2.56 9.43
C LEU A 60 -3.58 2.32 9.85
N ALA A 61 -4.47 2.07 8.88
CA ALA A 61 -5.84 1.61 9.12
C ALA A 61 -6.06 0.30 8.38
N ILE A 62 -5.98 -0.81 9.11
CA ILE A 62 -6.11 -2.17 8.56
C ILE A 62 -7.59 -2.55 8.54
N LYS A 63 -8.10 -2.86 7.35
CA LYS A 63 -9.51 -3.17 7.16
C LYS A 63 -9.84 -4.53 7.79
N PRO A 64 -10.94 -4.63 8.55
CA PRO A 64 -11.34 -5.90 9.14
C PRO A 64 -11.78 -6.88 8.05
N ASP A 65 -11.59 -8.17 8.33
CA ASP A 65 -12.05 -9.25 7.47
C ASP A 65 -12.68 -10.35 8.34
N SER A 66 -12.10 -11.55 8.38
CA SER A 66 -12.62 -12.67 9.16
C SER A 66 -11.98 -12.75 10.56
N TYR A 67 -12.61 -13.48 11.50
CA TYR A 67 -12.02 -13.72 12.83
C TYR A 67 -10.70 -14.49 12.70
N ALA A 68 -10.63 -15.43 11.76
CA ALA A 68 -9.40 -16.17 11.46
C ALA A 68 -8.30 -15.24 10.91
N HIS A 69 -8.68 -14.25 10.10
CA HIS A 69 -7.75 -13.28 9.50
C HIS A 69 -7.32 -12.17 10.47
N PHE A 70 -8.03 -11.91 11.57
CA PHE A 70 -7.62 -10.90 12.57
C PHE A 70 -6.21 -11.14 13.12
N ARG A 71 -5.84 -12.41 13.34
CA ARG A 71 -4.48 -12.78 13.75
C ARG A 71 -3.46 -12.40 12.68
N GLN A 72 -3.75 -12.67 11.41
CA GLN A 72 -2.89 -12.28 10.28
C GLN A 72 -2.78 -10.77 10.15
N GLN A 73 -3.87 -10.03 10.33
CA GLN A 73 -3.89 -8.55 10.33
C GLN A 73 -3.02 -7.98 11.47
N SER A 74 -3.09 -8.57 12.66
CA SER A 74 -2.28 -8.17 13.81
C SER A 74 -0.78 -8.42 13.57
N VAL A 75 -0.43 -9.56 12.99
CA VAL A 75 0.98 -9.87 12.65
C VAL A 75 1.48 -9.02 11.49
N PHE A 76 0.61 -8.74 10.50
CA PHE A 76 0.88 -7.82 9.41
C PHE A 76 1.27 -6.44 9.95
N LEU A 77 0.49 -5.88 10.88
CA LEU A 77 0.78 -4.59 11.52
C LEU A 77 2.20 -4.55 12.07
N LEU A 78 2.60 -5.54 12.87
CA LEU A 78 3.92 -5.58 13.52
C LEU A 78 5.06 -5.63 12.49
N ARG A 79 4.93 -6.51 11.49
CA ARG A 79 5.93 -6.67 10.42
C ARG A 79 6.03 -5.42 9.55
N HIS A 80 4.88 -4.84 9.21
CA HIS A 80 4.81 -3.66 8.35
C HIS A 80 5.37 -2.43 9.07
N ALA A 81 5.02 -2.20 10.34
CA ALA A 81 5.59 -1.13 11.13
C ALA A 81 7.12 -1.25 11.27
N LYS A 82 7.64 -2.48 11.46
CA LYS A 82 9.09 -2.69 11.50
C LYS A 82 9.76 -2.34 10.16
N ARG A 83 9.12 -2.66 9.05
CA ARG A 83 9.60 -2.32 7.70
C ARG A 83 9.63 -0.80 7.49
N LEU A 84 8.57 -0.10 7.88
CA LEU A 84 8.48 1.37 7.75
C LEU A 84 9.64 2.06 8.47
N CYS A 85 10.03 1.58 9.66
CA CYS A 85 11.09 2.20 10.44
C CYS A 85 12.53 1.81 10.05
N GLN A 86 12.73 0.99 9.00
CA GLN A 86 14.04 0.71 8.35
C GLN A 86 15.28 0.51 9.25
N GLY A 87 15.12 0.01 10.48
CA GLY A 87 16.21 -0.16 11.44
C GLY A 87 15.93 0.43 12.81
N SER A 88 15.16 1.50 12.89
CA SER A 88 14.63 2.09 14.13
C SER A 88 13.58 1.18 14.80
N ASN A 89 13.19 1.53 16.03
CA ASN A 89 12.16 0.80 16.77
C ASN A 89 10.78 1.43 16.48
N PRO A 90 9.78 0.64 16.05
CA PRO A 90 8.43 1.13 15.91
C PRO A 90 7.77 1.29 17.28
N GLN A 91 7.30 2.49 17.59
CA GLN A 91 6.42 2.79 18.71
C GLN A 91 4.99 2.86 18.18
N LEU A 92 4.14 1.93 18.62
CA LEU A 92 2.75 1.81 18.19
C LEU A 92 1.81 2.47 19.19
N THR A 93 0.92 3.32 18.71
CA THR A 93 -0.21 3.85 19.50
C THR A 93 -1.51 3.33 18.87
N LEU A 94 -2.18 2.41 19.57
CA LEU A 94 -3.46 1.86 19.13
C LEU A 94 -4.56 2.93 19.29
N LEU A 95 -5.23 3.29 18.20
CA LEU A 95 -6.30 4.28 18.18
C LEU A 95 -7.69 3.64 18.23
N GLY A 96 -7.85 2.45 17.65
CA GLY A 96 -9.13 1.76 17.59
C GLY A 96 -9.07 0.42 16.85
N GLY A 97 -10.22 -0.26 16.79
CA GLY A 97 -10.38 -1.53 16.05
C GLY A 97 -9.67 -2.73 16.68
N VAL A 98 -9.24 -2.63 17.94
CA VAL A 98 -8.72 -3.77 18.68
C VAL A 98 -9.88 -4.73 18.96
N GLN A 99 -9.84 -5.89 18.33
CA GLN A 99 -10.82 -6.93 18.57
C GLN A 99 -10.52 -7.64 19.89
N GLY A 100 -11.52 -7.76 20.76
CA GLY A 100 -11.42 -8.56 21.97
C GLY A 100 -11.29 -10.05 21.63
N PHE A 101 -10.33 -10.74 22.25
CA PHE A 101 -10.05 -12.15 22.00
C PHE A 101 -11.23 -13.07 22.34
N ASP A 102 -11.97 -12.76 23.41
CA ASP A 102 -13.07 -13.59 23.93
C ASP A 102 -14.44 -13.27 23.34
N LYS A 103 -14.52 -12.36 22.34
CA LYS A 103 -15.81 -11.99 21.77
C LYS A 103 -16.31 -13.14 20.91
N MET A 104 -17.36 -13.83 21.36
CA MET A 104 -18.00 -14.89 20.56
C MET A 104 -18.34 -14.35 19.17
N PRO A 105 -18.07 -15.10 18.09
CA PRO A 105 -18.52 -14.73 16.76
C PRO A 105 -20.05 -14.65 16.78
N LEU A 106 -20.59 -13.45 16.73
CA LEU A 106 -22.02 -13.25 16.51
C LEU A 106 -22.26 -13.35 15.00
N GLU A 107 -23.29 -14.10 14.61
CA GLU A 107 -23.79 -14.16 13.23
C GLU A 107 -25.18 -13.53 13.14
N PRO A 108 -25.41 -12.54 12.24
CA PRO A 108 -24.44 -11.96 11.31
C PRO A 108 -23.41 -11.09 12.05
N ARG A 109 -22.20 -10.99 11.47
CA ARG A 109 -21.10 -10.28 12.11
C ARG A 109 -21.42 -8.77 12.19
N PRO A 110 -21.42 -8.15 13.38
CA PRO A 110 -21.53 -6.70 13.47
C PRO A 110 -20.35 -6.05 12.75
N TYR A 111 -20.60 -4.91 12.10
CA TYR A 111 -19.56 -4.11 11.46
C TYR A 111 -18.43 -3.85 12.45
N GLN A 112 -17.20 -4.18 12.04
CA GLN A 112 -16.01 -3.98 12.86
C GLN A 112 -15.30 -2.72 12.38
N ASN A 113 -14.74 -1.96 13.31
CA ASN A 113 -13.91 -0.82 12.95
C ASN A 113 -12.53 -1.30 12.51
N ASP A 114 -11.88 -0.53 11.64
CA ASP A 114 -10.50 -0.76 11.22
C ASP A 114 -9.55 -0.76 12.41
N LEU A 115 -8.60 -1.69 12.42
CA LEU A 115 -7.48 -1.65 13.35
C LEU A 115 -6.60 -0.45 12.97
N THR A 116 -6.76 0.63 13.72
CA THR A 116 -6.15 1.93 13.42
C THR A 116 -5.03 2.21 14.40
N VAL A 117 -3.84 2.52 13.89
CA VAL A 117 -2.60 2.63 14.67
C VAL A 117 -1.73 3.76 14.14
N ASP A 118 -1.23 4.60 15.04
CA ASP A 118 -0.12 5.50 14.74
C ASP A 118 1.21 4.77 14.97
N VAL A 119 2.10 4.87 14.00
CA VAL A 119 3.45 4.31 14.02
C VAL A 119 4.45 5.46 14.04
N LYS A 120 5.21 5.56 15.13
CA LYS A 120 6.36 6.46 15.22
C LYS A 120 7.66 5.67 15.25
N CYS A 121 8.64 6.08 14.47
CA CYS A 121 9.95 5.48 14.46
C CYS A 121 10.84 6.19 15.46
N VAL A 122 11.33 5.46 16.47
CA VAL A 122 12.19 5.99 17.52
C VAL A 122 13.57 5.33 17.46
N ALA A 123 14.59 6.06 17.92
CA ALA A 123 15.94 5.54 18.01
C ALA A 123 15.97 4.22 18.82
N LYS A 124 16.95 3.37 18.50
CA LYS A 124 17.12 2.08 19.15
C LYS A 124 17.43 2.19 20.63
#